data_AF-A0A926TA91-F1
#
_entry.id   AF-A0A926TA91-F1
#
_cell.length_a   1.000
_cell.length_b   1.000
_cell.length_c   1.000
_cell.angle_alpha   90.00
_cell.angle_beta   90.00
_cell.angle_gamma   90.00
#
_symmetry.space_group_name_H-M   'P 1'
#
loop_
_entity.id
_entity.type
_entity.pdbx_description
1 polymer ?
#
loop_
_entity_poly.entity_id
_entity_poly.type
_entity_poly.pdbx_seq_one_letter_code
_entity_poly.pdbx_strand_id
1 'polypeptide(L)'
;MATALTFSDVQNHWAQVSIVKLQERNLISGYPEGDFRPEGTITRAEFAAILLKAFPNAQPVRKPANFTDVPNTYWAYKAIQAASKNGFFAGYPDGTFKPNQTIPRVQALVILANGLNYSAPSPSVEMLKQYFEDATQVPDYAINAVSSAIFGNLVVNYPNVKQLKPNQNATRGEVTALIAQALQIPEAVSPQYIARLNYISPPAQSYWASNFSEGLAAFSTGTLNDAKFGYADTNGKVVIQPQFTAANEFSEGLAAVRVGYKFGYIDNTGKMVIQPQYDIAKPFSEGIALVEIDYKDAYIDKTGKRISNEPYYNAESFSEGFALVGVVAGGGKYGYIDKTGKLVIPNKFDQAKSFSDGLALVRIGETWGYIDKTGNFPIQPHSAGESFSEGLAPVKIGDKFGYIDKTGKVVIQPQFTVAWPFSEGLAAAGNYGSFGYIDKTGKMVIQPKYQLVEPFSEGLALVRIDRPEGIGYAYGYIDKTGKYVIYPQFGDAASFSEGVARVAIGGKWRNEELVANGVFEGGTWVYLRNPLK
;
A
#
# COMPACT_ATOMS: atom_id res chain seq x y z
N MET A 1 24.43 36.70 -18.45
CA MET A 1 23.59 37.50 -19.38
C MET A 1 23.44 36.68 -20.65
N ALA A 2 22.27 36.32 -21.18
CA ALA A 2 20.88 36.74 -20.94
C ALA A 2 19.98 35.49 -20.83
N THR A 3 19.14 35.39 -19.79
CA THR A 3 17.98 34.48 -19.77
C THR A 3 16.87 35.14 -20.58
N ALA A 4 16.94 34.96 -21.90
CA ALA A 4 16.01 35.52 -22.85
C ALA A 4 14.78 34.62 -23.05
N LEU A 5 13.61 35.29 -23.06
CA LEU A 5 12.31 34.92 -23.61
C LEU A 5 11.56 33.76 -22.94
N THR A 6 10.76 34.11 -21.93
CA THR A 6 9.44 33.48 -21.76
C THR A 6 8.63 33.75 -23.03
N PHE A 7 8.10 32.70 -23.66
CA PHE A 7 7.16 32.83 -24.76
C PHE A 7 6.00 33.73 -24.33
N SER A 8 5.70 34.77 -25.11
CA SER A 8 4.70 35.79 -24.72
C SER A 8 3.29 35.21 -24.59
N ASP A 9 2.99 34.17 -25.36
CA ASP A 9 1.71 33.46 -25.42
C ASP A 9 1.54 32.38 -24.34
N VAL A 10 2.50 32.23 -23.42
CA VAL A 10 2.45 31.26 -22.32
C VAL A 10 2.05 31.92 -20.99
N GLN A 11 2.05 33.24 -20.91
CA GLN A 11 1.68 33.97 -19.70
C GLN A 11 0.25 33.61 -19.26
N ASN A 12 0.10 33.24 -17.98
CA ASN A 12 -1.17 32.82 -17.36
C ASN A 12 -1.73 31.48 -17.86
N HIS A 13 -1.02 30.76 -18.74
CA HIS A 13 -1.41 29.42 -19.15
C HIS A 13 -1.12 28.40 -18.03
N TRP A 14 -2.01 27.43 -17.81
CA TRP A 14 -1.88 26.47 -16.69
C TRP A 14 -0.59 25.63 -16.73
N ALA A 15 -0.07 25.36 -17.94
CA ALA A 15 1.18 24.64 -18.15
C ALA A 15 2.43 25.55 -18.19
N GLN A 16 2.31 26.84 -17.86
CA GLN A 16 3.42 27.81 -17.95
C GLN A 16 4.67 27.33 -17.22
N VAL A 17 4.53 26.84 -15.98
CA VAL A 17 5.67 26.38 -15.17
C VAL A 17 6.36 25.19 -15.84
N SER A 18 5.60 24.22 -16.36
CA SER A 18 6.15 23.09 -17.13
C SER A 18 6.91 23.56 -18.37
N ILE A 19 6.34 24.48 -19.15
CA ILE A 19 6.93 24.99 -20.39
C ILE A 19 8.26 25.70 -20.09
N VAL A 20 8.27 26.61 -19.11
CA VAL A 20 9.48 27.37 -18.73
C VAL A 20 10.57 26.43 -18.20
N LYS A 21 10.24 25.52 -17.27
CA LYS A 21 11.25 24.61 -16.70
C LYS A 21 11.86 23.67 -17.73
N LEU A 22 11.09 23.21 -18.73
CA LEU A 22 11.64 22.40 -19.83
C LEU A 22 12.44 23.23 -20.83
N GLN A 23 12.05 24.48 -21.11
CA GLN A 23 12.81 25.39 -21.96
C GLN A 23 14.18 25.72 -21.36
N GLU A 24 14.24 26.06 -20.06
CA GLU A 24 15.50 26.33 -19.34
C GLU A 24 16.48 25.16 -19.40
N ARG A 25 15.96 23.93 -19.54
CA ARG A 25 16.74 22.69 -19.68
C ARG A 25 17.06 22.33 -21.13
N ASN A 26 16.70 23.19 -22.09
CA ASN A 26 16.83 22.99 -23.54
C ASN A 26 16.09 21.74 -24.07
N LEU A 27 15.03 21.31 -23.37
CA LEU A 27 14.27 20.10 -23.72
C LEU A 27 13.12 20.39 -24.71
N ILE A 28 12.67 21.63 -24.77
CA ILE A 28 11.67 22.12 -25.73
C ILE A 28 12.14 23.42 -26.38
N SER A 29 11.53 23.80 -27.50
CA SER A 29 11.84 25.03 -28.24
C SER A 29 10.56 25.55 -28.89
N GLY A 30 10.32 26.85 -28.90
CA GLY A 30 9.18 27.47 -29.58
C GLY A 30 9.32 27.46 -31.10
N TYR A 31 8.36 28.08 -31.78
CA TYR A 31 8.41 28.25 -33.22
C TYR A 31 9.36 29.41 -33.59
N PRO A 32 9.81 29.48 -34.86
CA PRO A 32 10.70 30.55 -35.33
C PRO A 32 10.15 31.96 -35.09
N GLU A 33 8.82 32.11 -35.02
CA GLU A 33 8.15 33.38 -34.76
C GLU A 33 8.22 33.85 -33.29
N GLY A 34 8.76 33.02 -32.39
CA GLY A 34 8.97 33.36 -30.98
C GLY A 34 7.82 33.00 -30.04
N ASP A 35 6.77 32.35 -30.54
CA ASP A 35 5.64 31.83 -29.78
C ASP A 35 5.76 30.32 -29.48
N PHE A 36 5.06 29.84 -28.45
CA PHE A 36 5.05 28.41 -28.09
C PHE A 36 3.82 27.65 -28.60
N ARG A 37 2.70 28.36 -28.75
CA ARG A 37 1.35 27.87 -29.09
C ARG A 37 0.87 26.78 -28.14
N PRO A 38 0.72 27.06 -26.82
CA PRO A 38 0.37 26.03 -25.83
C PRO A 38 -1.01 25.40 -26.06
N GLU A 39 -1.97 26.14 -26.64
CA GLU A 39 -3.30 25.65 -27.01
C GLU A 39 -3.33 24.97 -28.39
N GLY A 40 -2.25 25.12 -29.18
CA GLY A 40 -2.15 24.50 -30.50
C GLY A 40 -1.98 22.98 -30.38
N THR A 41 -2.65 22.24 -31.26
CA THR A 41 -2.47 20.78 -31.35
C THR A 41 -1.08 20.42 -31.84
N ILE A 42 -0.49 19.35 -31.30
CA ILE A 42 0.85 18.89 -31.69
C ILE A 42 0.79 17.74 -32.70
N THR A 43 1.71 17.77 -33.67
CA THR A 43 1.90 16.70 -34.65
C THR A 43 2.75 15.55 -34.12
N ARG A 44 2.67 14.38 -34.76
CA ARG A 44 3.49 13.20 -34.43
C ARG A 44 4.99 13.49 -34.58
N ALA A 45 5.40 14.24 -35.60
CA ALA A 45 6.80 14.61 -35.83
C ALA A 45 7.34 15.54 -34.73
N GLU A 46 6.57 16.56 -34.35
CA GLU A 46 6.93 17.45 -33.25
C GLU A 46 7.05 16.71 -31.93
N PHE A 47 6.11 15.81 -31.64
CA PHE A 47 6.19 15.03 -30.41
C PHE A 47 7.44 14.13 -30.40
N ALA A 48 7.76 13.46 -31.51
CA ALA A 48 9.00 12.68 -31.63
C ALA A 48 10.26 13.54 -31.40
N ALA A 49 10.28 14.77 -31.92
CA ALA A 49 11.38 15.72 -31.69
C ALA A 49 11.54 16.10 -30.22
N ILE A 50 10.44 16.30 -29.50
CA ILE A 50 10.49 16.58 -28.06
C ILE A 50 10.97 15.33 -27.29
N LEU A 51 10.46 14.15 -27.61
CA LEU A 51 10.87 12.90 -26.95
C LEU A 51 12.38 12.63 -27.08
N LEU A 52 12.96 12.88 -28.25
CA LEU A 52 14.41 12.75 -28.46
C LEU A 52 15.21 13.65 -27.52
N LYS A 53 14.75 14.89 -27.29
CA LYS A 53 15.41 15.83 -26.37
C LYS A 53 15.16 15.46 -24.91
N ALA A 54 13.94 15.06 -24.56
CA ALA A 54 13.53 14.73 -23.20
C ALA A 54 14.17 13.44 -22.69
N PHE A 55 14.32 12.43 -23.55
CA PHE A 55 14.81 11.10 -23.18
C PHE A 55 16.01 10.68 -24.06
N PRO A 56 17.13 11.42 -24.04
CA PRO A 56 18.27 11.16 -24.93
C PRO A 56 18.94 9.81 -24.64
N ASN A 57 18.76 9.28 -23.43
CA ASN A 57 19.33 8.02 -22.96
C ASN A 57 18.33 6.85 -22.95
N ALA A 58 17.16 7.00 -23.58
CA ALA A 58 16.18 5.93 -23.68
C ALA A 58 16.79 4.71 -24.39
N GLN A 59 16.57 3.53 -23.82
CA GLN A 59 17.21 2.30 -24.30
C GLN A 59 16.54 1.78 -25.58
N PRO A 60 17.32 1.35 -26.57
CA PRO A 60 16.78 0.67 -27.76
C PRO A 60 16.04 -0.60 -27.39
N VAL A 61 14.82 -0.76 -27.89
CA VAL A 61 14.02 -1.99 -27.73
C VAL A 61 13.82 -2.73 -29.05
N ARG A 62 14.10 -2.08 -30.18
CA ARG A 62 14.00 -2.66 -31.52
C ARG A 62 14.93 -1.95 -32.51
N LYS A 63 15.05 -2.52 -33.72
CA LYS A 63 15.67 -1.83 -34.85
C LYS A 63 14.82 -0.61 -35.26
N PRO A 64 15.43 0.50 -35.71
CA PRO A 64 14.68 1.64 -36.24
C PRO A 64 13.79 1.22 -37.40
N ALA A 65 12.52 1.61 -37.38
CA ALA A 65 11.64 1.41 -38.51
C ALA A 65 11.98 2.38 -39.66
N ASN A 66 11.88 1.88 -40.89
CA ASN A 66 11.95 2.71 -42.09
C ASN A 66 10.53 3.01 -42.55
N PHE A 67 10.09 4.25 -42.36
CA PHE A 67 8.74 4.68 -42.74
C PHE A 67 8.73 5.20 -44.18
N THR A 68 7.73 4.77 -44.96
CA THR A 68 7.63 5.09 -46.39
C THR A 68 7.34 6.56 -46.67
N ASP A 69 6.77 7.27 -45.70
CA ASP A 69 6.35 8.68 -45.78
C ASP A 69 7.29 9.64 -45.04
N VAL A 70 8.47 9.19 -44.61
CA VAL A 70 9.47 10.02 -43.91
C VAL A 70 10.83 9.94 -44.63
N PRO A 71 11.11 10.85 -45.59
CA PRO A 71 12.40 10.88 -46.27
C PRO A 71 13.53 11.25 -45.29
N ASN A 72 14.76 10.82 -45.59
CA ASN A 72 15.94 11.08 -44.74
C ASN A 72 16.31 12.58 -44.62
N THR A 73 15.77 13.42 -45.50
CA THR A 73 15.88 14.88 -45.48
C THR A 73 14.81 15.57 -44.63
N TYR A 74 13.78 14.84 -44.16
CA TYR A 74 12.74 15.40 -43.31
C TYR A 74 13.33 15.89 -41.98
N TRP A 75 12.96 17.09 -41.55
CA TRP A 75 13.59 17.76 -40.39
C TRP A 75 13.56 16.91 -39.11
N ALA A 76 12.50 16.13 -38.90
CA ALA A 76 12.34 15.26 -37.74
C ALA A 76 12.81 13.80 -37.99
N TYR A 77 13.41 13.47 -39.14
CA TYR A 77 13.76 12.09 -39.51
C TYR A 77 14.56 11.38 -38.39
N LYS A 78 15.61 12.03 -37.87
CA LYS A 78 16.43 11.46 -36.78
C LYS A 78 15.61 11.22 -35.50
N ALA A 79 14.73 12.16 -35.16
CA ALA A 79 13.87 12.04 -34.00
C ALA A 79 12.84 10.92 -34.14
N ILE A 80 12.24 10.79 -35.33
CA ILE A 80 11.29 9.72 -35.65
C ILE A 80 11.97 8.35 -35.57
N GLN A 81 13.18 8.21 -36.14
CA GLN A 81 13.95 6.97 -36.03
C GLN A 81 14.31 6.62 -34.60
N ALA A 82 14.76 7.59 -33.81
CA ALA A 82 15.11 7.37 -32.40
C ALA A 82 13.90 6.99 -31.56
N ALA A 83 12.78 7.72 -31.72
CA ALA A 83 11.54 7.41 -31.01
C ALA A 83 10.96 6.05 -31.42
N SER A 84 11.18 5.61 -32.67
CA SER A 84 10.84 4.25 -33.08
C SER A 84 11.72 3.20 -32.41
N LYS A 85 13.04 3.36 -32.52
CA LYS A 85 14.06 2.47 -31.94
C LYS A 85 13.87 2.26 -30.44
N ASN A 86 13.52 3.32 -29.72
CA ASN A 86 13.39 3.33 -28.25
C ASN A 86 11.97 3.04 -27.76
N GLY A 87 11.07 2.55 -28.63
CA GLY A 87 9.78 2.02 -28.21
C GLY A 87 8.63 3.03 -28.10
N PHE A 88 8.91 4.34 -28.17
CA PHE A 88 7.88 5.39 -28.11
C PHE A 88 6.88 5.32 -29.29
N PHE A 89 7.36 5.08 -30.52
CA PHE A 89 6.49 5.02 -31.71
C PHE A 89 6.67 3.73 -32.51
N ALA A 90 5.59 3.01 -32.79
CA ALA A 90 5.64 1.84 -33.70
C ALA A 90 5.44 2.20 -35.18
N GLY A 91 4.73 3.30 -35.46
CA GLY A 91 4.17 3.56 -36.79
C GLY A 91 2.82 2.88 -37.00
N TYR A 92 2.27 2.99 -38.20
CA TYR A 92 1.02 2.34 -38.59
C TYR A 92 1.29 1.00 -39.30
N PRO A 93 0.33 0.06 -39.30
CA PRO A 93 0.49 -1.24 -39.98
C PRO A 93 0.79 -1.14 -41.48
N ASP A 94 0.43 -0.02 -42.12
CA ASP A 94 0.70 0.29 -43.53
C ASP A 94 2.17 0.73 -43.80
N GLY A 95 3.03 0.72 -42.78
CA GLY A 95 4.43 1.11 -42.89
C GLY A 95 4.68 2.63 -42.86
N THR A 96 3.66 3.43 -42.57
CA THR A 96 3.77 4.90 -42.49
C THR A 96 3.96 5.40 -41.06
N PHE A 97 4.51 6.60 -40.91
CA PHE A 97 4.60 7.32 -39.65
C PHE A 97 3.51 8.38 -39.48
N LYS A 98 3.07 9.02 -40.57
CA LYS A 98 2.13 10.16 -40.65
C LYS A 98 2.64 11.39 -39.88
N PRO A 99 3.77 12.00 -40.28
CA PRO A 99 4.48 12.99 -39.47
C PRO A 99 3.67 14.25 -39.14
N ASN A 100 2.81 14.70 -40.06
CA ASN A 100 2.00 15.91 -39.89
C ASN A 100 0.63 15.66 -39.25
N GLN A 101 0.30 14.40 -38.93
CA GLN A 101 -0.96 14.08 -38.26
C GLN A 101 -0.90 14.54 -36.80
N THR A 102 -1.96 15.21 -36.34
CA THR A 102 -2.12 15.58 -34.93
C THR A 102 -2.45 14.35 -34.07
N ILE A 103 -1.98 14.33 -32.82
CA ILE A 103 -2.15 13.16 -31.96
C ILE A 103 -3.35 13.31 -31.02
N PRO A 104 -4.25 12.31 -30.93
CA PRO A 104 -5.18 12.19 -29.82
C PRO A 104 -4.44 12.08 -28.49
N ARG A 105 -5.03 12.63 -27.44
CA ARG A 105 -4.48 12.63 -26.08
C ARG A 105 -4.20 11.22 -25.55
N VAL A 106 -5.06 10.25 -25.85
CA VAL A 106 -4.83 8.85 -25.50
C VAL A 106 -3.57 8.29 -26.17
N GLN A 107 -3.28 8.68 -27.41
CA GLN A 107 -2.07 8.22 -28.08
C GLN A 107 -0.82 8.82 -27.46
N ALA A 108 -0.86 10.08 -26.99
CA ALA A 108 0.26 10.68 -26.28
C ALA A 108 0.63 9.89 -25.01
N LEU A 109 -0.38 9.43 -24.26
CA LEU A 109 -0.18 8.56 -23.10
C LEU A 109 0.35 7.17 -23.48
N VAL A 110 -0.19 6.57 -24.55
CA VAL A 110 0.31 5.27 -25.06
C VAL A 110 1.79 5.35 -25.43
N ILE A 111 2.18 6.41 -26.15
CA ILE A 111 3.56 6.65 -26.58
C ILE A 111 4.50 6.74 -25.38
N LEU A 112 4.14 7.54 -24.36
CA LEU A 112 4.94 7.72 -23.16
C LEU A 112 4.99 6.46 -22.31
N ALA A 113 3.85 5.82 -22.03
CA ALA A 113 3.80 4.61 -21.22
C ALA A 113 4.64 3.48 -21.81
N ASN A 114 4.57 3.29 -23.13
CA ASN A 114 5.36 2.27 -23.83
C ASN A 114 6.86 2.61 -23.84
N GLY A 115 7.22 3.85 -24.20
CA GLY A 115 8.63 4.25 -24.27
C GLY A 115 9.32 4.31 -22.91
N LEU A 116 8.57 4.56 -21.83
CA LEU A 116 9.06 4.51 -20.45
C LEU A 116 8.94 3.12 -19.82
N ASN A 117 8.36 2.16 -20.54
CA ASN A 117 8.19 0.77 -20.12
C ASN A 117 7.43 0.63 -18.79
N TYR A 118 6.33 1.38 -18.64
CA TYR A 118 5.38 1.20 -17.54
C TYR A 118 4.48 -0.01 -17.80
N SER A 119 4.16 -0.75 -16.74
CA SER A 119 3.25 -1.91 -16.79
C SER A 119 2.36 -1.93 -15.56
N ALA A 120 1.06 -1.68 -15.74
CA ALA A 120 0.09 -1.77 -14.66
C ALA A 120 -0.18 -3.22 -14.25
N PRO A 121 -0.50 -3.47 -12.96
CA PRO A 121 -0.73 -4.81 -12.49
C PRO A 121 -1.90 -5.54 -13.18
N SER A 122 -3.05 -4.89 -13.18
CA SER A 122 -4.30 -5.47 -13.68
C SER A 122 -5.01 -4.41 -14.53
N PRO A 123 -4.51 -4.13 -15.75
CA PRO A 123 -5.09 -3.11 -16.61
C PRO A 123 -6.51 -3.50 -17.00
N SER A 124 -7.48 -2.63 -16.71
CA SER A 124 -8.88 -2.86 -17.03
C SER A 124 -9.62 -1.53 -17.13
N VAL A 125 -10.77 -1.54 -17.81
CA VAL A 125 -11.65 -0.35 -17.81
C VAL A 125 -12.20 -0.07 -16.40
N GLU A 126 -12.33 -1.08 -15.55
CA GLU A 126 -12.70 -0.93 -14.14
C GLU A 126 -11.65 -0.15 -13.35
N MET A 127 -10.36 -0.41 -13.59
CA MET A 127 -9.27 0.40 -13.02
C MET A 127 -9.41 1.84 -13.51
N LEU A 128 -9.61 2.07 -14.81
CA LEU A 128 -9.73 3.43 -15.36
C LEU A 128 -10.92 4.20 -14.77
N LYS A 129 -12.06 3.54 -14.53
CA LYS A 129 -13.26 4.14 -13.89
C LYS A 129 -12.98 4.63 -12.46
N GLN A 130 -11.93 4.15 -11.80
CA GLN A 130 -11.50 4.67 -10.50
C GLN A 130 -10.92 6.09 -10.61
N TYR A 131 -10.35 6.45 -11.76
CA TYR A 131 -9.66 7.72 -11.98
C TYR A 131 -10.44 8.67 -12.88
N PHE A 132 -11.20 8.15 -13.84
CA PHE A 132 -11.82 8.96 -14.89
C PHE A 132 -13.33 8.72 -15.03
N GLU A 133 -14.07 9.82 -15.15
CA GLU A 133 -15.51 9.81 -15.45
C GLU A 133 -15.80 9.37 -16.90
N ASP A 134 -14.86 9.65 -17.82
CA ASP A 134 -14.93 9.31 -19.24
C ASP A 134 -14.11 8.07 -19.61
N ALA A 135 -13.81 7.20 -18.63
CA ALA A 135 -13.01 5.98 -18.80
C ALA A 135 -13.49 5.06 -19.93
N THR A 136 -14.80 5.00 -20.19
CA THR A 136 -15.39 4.16 -21.24
C THR A 136 -15.10 4.65 -22.66
N GLN A 137 -14.60 5.88 -22.82
CA GLN A 137 -14.19 6.44 -24.11
C GLN A 137 -12.76 6.04 -24.50
N VAL A 138 -12.01 5.41 -23.59
CA VAL A 138 -10.65 4.91 -23.85
C VAL A 138 -10.77 3.69 -24.77
N PRO A 139 -10.15 3.71 -25.97
CA PRO A 139 -10.18 2.55 -26.87
C PRO A 139 -9.49 1.32 -26.25
N ASP A 140 -9.98 0.12 -26.57
CA ASP A 140 -9.45 -1.14 -26.03
C ASP A 140 -7.93 -1.28 -26.15
N TYR A 141 -7.38 -0.89 -27.32
CA TYR A 141 -5.94 -0.95 -27.56
C TYR A 141 -5.11 -0.08 -26.59
N ALA A 142 -5.73 0.92 -25.97
CA ALA A 142 -5.08 1.88 -25.09
C ALA A 142 -5.28 1.58 -23.61
N ILE A 143 -6.22 0.69 -23.23
CA ILE A 143 -6.54 0.40 -21.82
C ILE A 143 -5.28 0.01 -21.04
N ASN A 144 -4.45 -0.87 -21.61
CA ASN A 144 -3.20 -1.29 -20.98
C ASN A 144 -2.27 -0.10 -20.74
N ALA A 145 -1.98 0.67 -21.79
CA ALA A 145 -1.00 1.75 -21.71
C ALA A 145 -1.49 2.92 -20.83
N VAL A 146 -2.80 3.25 -20.84
CA VAL A 146 -3.36 4.27 -19.96
C VAL A 146 -3.33 3.81 -18.51
N SER A 147 -3.67 2.55 -18.22
CA SER A 147 -3.54 1.98 -16.87
C SER A 147 -2.10 2.05 -16.39
N SER A 148 -1.14 1.71 -17.26
CA SER A 148 0.30 1.82 -16.99
C SER A 148 0.75 3.26 -16.76
N ALA A 149 0.20 4.22 -17.51
CA ALA A 149 0.46 5.64 -17.31
C ALA A 149 -0.04 6.13 -15.93
N ILE A 150 -1.22 5.68 -15.49
CA ILE A 150 -1.71 5.98 -14.13
C ILE A 150 -0.77 5.38 -13.08
N PHE A 151 -0.39 4.11 -13.24
CA PHE A 151 0.54 3.43 -12.34
C PHE A 151 1.90 4.14 -12.26
N GLY A 152 2.37 4.70 -13.37
CA GLY A 152 3.58 5.52 -13.44
C GLY A 152 3.43 6.96 -12.94
N ASN A 153 2.27 7.36 -12.38
CA ASN A 153 1.93 8.74 -12.02
C ASN A 153 2.14 9.74 -13.18
N LEU A 154 1.89 9.31 -14.42
CA LEU A 154 2.20 10.08 -15.63
C LEU A 154 1.03 10.99 -16.07
N VAL A 155 -0.21 10.60 -15.78
CA VAL A 155 -1.39 11.25 -16.36
C VAL A 155 -1.63 12.61 -15.69
N VAL A 156 -1.55 13.68 -16.48
CA VAL A 156 -1.80 15.07 -16.06
C VAL A 156 -3.03 15.63 -16.76
N ASN A 157 -4.13 15.86 -16.04
CA ASN A 157 -5.41 16.31 -16.58
C ASN A 157 -5.75 17.73 -16.07
N TYR A 158 -6.14 18.60 -17.00
CA TYR A 158 -6.56 19.97 -16.73
C TYR A 158 -7.85 20.31 -17.50
N PRO A 159 -8.78 21.10 -16.94
CA PRO A 159 -8.81 21.59 -15.55
C PRO A 159 -9.35 20.54 -14.56
N ASN A 160 -10.09 19.54 -15.04
CA ASN A 160 -10.66 18.48 -14.21
C ASN A 160 -9.75 17.24 -14.26
N VAL A 161 -9.17 16.87 -13.11
CA VAL A 161 -8.30 15.70 -13.00
C VAL A 161 -8.98 14.38 -13.38
N LYS A 162 -10.31 14.30 -13.26
CA LYS A 162 -11.12 13.11 -13.56
C LYS A 162 -11.60 13.02 -15.01
N GLN A 163 -11.17 13.93 -15.90
CA GLN A 163 -11.50 13.86 -17.33
C GLN A 163 -10.25 13.66 -18.18
N LEU A 164 -10.17 12.49 -18.83
CA LEU A 164 -9.04 12.13 -19.66
C LEU A 164 -9.11 12.75 -21.06
N LYS A 165 -10.33 12.90 -21.62
CA LYS A 165 -10.61 13.36 -22.99
C LYS A 165 -9.82 12.57 -24.04
N PRO A 166 -9.92 11.22 -24.04
CA PRO A 166 -8.97 10.36 -24.75
C PRO A 166 -8.91 10.61 -26.26
N ASN A 167 -10.03 10.96 -26.87
CA ASN A 167 -10.17 11.12 -28.32
C ASN A 167 -10.01 12.57 -28.81
N GLN A 168 -9.81 13.54 -27.91
CA GLN A 168 -9.48 14.91 -28.28
C GLN A 168 -8.00 15.00 -28.69
N ASN A 169 -7.67 15.81 -29.70
CA ASN A 169 -6.28 16.08 -30.05
C ASN A 169 -5.55 16.78 -28.90
N ALA A 170 -4.37 16.27 -28.55
CA ALA A 170 -3.54 16.81 -27.50
C ALA A 170 -2.96 18.17 -27.91
N THR A 171 -3.02 19.13 -27.00
CA THR A 171 -2.33 20.40 -27.17
C THR A 171 -0.85 20.26 -26.84
N ARG A 172 -0.06 21.20 -27.33
CA ARG A 172 1.37 21.26 -27.07
C ARG A 172 1.67 21.56 -25.60
N GLY A 173 0.84 22.35 -24.94
CA GLY A 173 0.90 22.59 -23.49
C GLY A 173 0.64 21.31 -22.68
N GLU A 174 -0.37 20.53 -23.06
CA GLU A 174 -0.68 19.24 -22.42
C GLU A 174 0.47 18.24 -22.53
N VAL A 175 1.02 18.07 -23.75
CA VAL A 175 2.14 17.16 -23.99
C VAL A 175 3.39 17.58 -23.20
N THR A 176 3.63 18.88 -23.10
CA THR A 176 4.74 19.43 -22.29
C THR A 176 4.57 19.11 -20.81
N ALA A 177 3.36 19.26 -20.26
CA ALA A 177 3.08 18.90 -18.87
C ALA A 177 3.26 17.40 -18.61
N LEU A 178 2.81 16.54 -19.54
CA LEU A 178 3.05 15.09 -19.46
C LEU A 178 4.54 14.74 -19.47
N ILE A 179 5.34 15.40 -20.31
CA ILE A 179 6.81 15.20 -20.33
C ILE A 179 7.47 15.70 -19.06
N ALA A 180 7.09 16.87 -18.56
CA ALA A 180 7.63 17.40 -17.31
C ALA A 180 7.34 16.46 -16.14
N GLN A 181 6.13 15.87 -16.11
CA GLN A 181 5.76 14.84 -15.15
C GLN A 181 6.56 13.55 -15.32
N ALA A 182 6.73 13.05 -16.54
CA ALA A 182 7.55 11.88 -16.84
C ALA A 182 9.02 12.03 -16.40
N LEU A 183 9.56 13.25 -16.53
CA LEU A 183 10.91 13.60 -16.12
C LEU A 183 11.02 13.95 -14.62
N GLN A 184 9.90 13.92 -13.89
CA GLN A 184 9.82 14.26 -12.47
C GLN A 184 10.44 15.64 -12.15
N ILE A 185 10.22 16.63 -13.04
CA ILE A 185 10.75 17.98 -12.85
C ILE A 185 10.06 18.62 -11.63
N PRO A 186 10.81 19.00 -10.58
CA PRO A 186 10.22 19.52 -9.35
C PRO A 186 9.27 20.70 -9.64
N GLU A 187 8.07 20.66 -9.06
CA GLU A 187 7.02 21.70 -9.15
C GLU A 187 6.55 22.06 -10.56
N ALA A 188 6.94 21.32 -11.60
CA ALA A 188 6.52 21.63 -12.97
C ALA A 188 5.02 21.45 -13.18
N VAL A 189 4.44 20.46 -12.49
CA VAL A 189 3.02 20.11 -12.53
C VAL A 189 2.45 20.21 -11.12
N SER A 190 1.33 20.92 -10.98
CA SER A 190 0.61 20.96 -9.70
C SER A 190 0.05 19.58 -9.36
N PRO A 191 0.23 19.06 -8.13
CA PRO A 191 -0.28 17.75 -7.75
C PRO A 191 -1.79 17.55 -7.96
N GLN A 192 -2.57 18.63 -7.95
CA GLN A 192 -4.03 18.59 -8.17
C GLN A 192 -4.42 18.19 -9.61
N TYR A 193 -3.49 18.28 -10.57
CA TYR A 193 -3.72 17.88 -11.96
C TYR A 193 -3.21 16.47 -12.25
N ILE A 194 -2.56 15.79 -11.30
CA ILE A 194 -2.03 14.44 -11.51
C ILE A 194 -3.12 13.43 -11.14
N ALA A 195 -3.53 12.61 -12.11
CA ALA A 195 -4.51 11.55 -11.87
C ALA A 195 -3.83 10.36 -11.16
N ARG A 196 -3.93 10.36 -9.83
CA ARG A 196 -3.39 9.33 -8.94
C ARG A 196 -4.30 9.15 -7.72
N LEU A 197 -4.11 8.05 -6.99
CA LEU A 197 -4.77 7.89 -5.70
C LEU A 197 -4.18 8.88 -4.68
N ASN A 198 -4.93 9.15 -3.63
CA ASN A 198 -4.52 10.08 -2.58
C ASN A 198 -3.46 9.42 -1.68
N TYR A 199 -2.22 9.52 -2.13
CA TYR A 199 -1.05 9.02 -1.41
C TYR A 199 -0.44 10.10 -0.52
N ILE A 200 0.01 9.67 0.66
CA ILE A 200 0.92 10.38 1.54
C ILE A 200 2.28 9.69 1.38
N SER A 201 3.27 10.43 0.89
CA SER A 201 4.63 9.93 0.85
C SER A 201 5.25 10.04 2.24
N PRO A 202 5.90 8.98 2.76
CA PRO A 202 6.78 9.15 3.90
C PRO A 202 7.89 10.16 3.57
N PRO A 203 8.54 10.75 4.60
CA PRO A 203 9.65 11.66 4.40
C PRO A 203 10.70 11.09 3.44
N ALA A 204 11.27 11.96 2.58
CA ALA A 204 12.28 11.56 1.60
C ALA A 204 13.44 10.81 2.28
N GLN A 205 13.98 9.78 1.62
CA GLN A 205 15.03 8.87 2.11
C GLN A 205 14.57 7.79 3.11
N SER A 206 13.26 7.60 3.27
CA SER A 206 12.75 6.50 4.10
C SER A 206 12.75 5.15 3.39
N TYR A 207 13.25 4.12 4.07
CA TYR A 207 13.28 2.73 3.56
C TYR A 207 12.15 1.87 4.12
N TRP A 208 11.60 2.26 5.26
CA TRP A 208 10.53 1.54 5.95
C TRP A 208 9.71 2.50 6.79
N ALA A 209 8.41 2.22 6.89
CA ALA A 209 7.51 2.90 7.82
C ALA A 209 6.46 1.93 8.40
N SER A 210 5.99 2.16 9.61
CA SER A 210 5.00 1.33 10.33
C SER A 210 3.57 1.54 9.80
N ASN A 211 2.53 1.02 10.46
CA ASN A 211 1.20 1.59 10.27
C ASN A 211 1.07 2.90 11.06
N PHE A 212 0.03 3.69 10.75
CA PHE A 212 -0.35 4.80 11.61
C PHE A 212 -1.05 4.29 12.86
N SER A 213 -0.64 4.85 13.99
CA SER A 213 -1.28 4.68 15.28
C SER A 213 -1.18 6.00 16.05
N GLU A 214 -2.29 6.46 16.59
CA GLU A 214 -2.47 7.74 17.27
C GLU A 214 -1.99 8.94 16.44
N GLY A 215 -2.23 8.90 15.13
CA GLY A 215 -1.88 9.95 14.17
C GLY A 215 -0.40 10.03 13.78
N LEU A 216 0.43 9.10 14.25
CA LEU A 216 1.85 9.02 13.94
C LEU A 216 2.23 7.65 13.39
N ALA A 217 3.17 7.63 12.45
CA ALA A 217 3.81 6.40 12.00
C ALA A 217 5.33 6.50 12.16
N ALA A 218 5.94 5.45 12.68
CA ALA A 218 7.39 5.32 12.74
C ALA A 218 7.94 5.19 11.31
N PHE A 219 9.06 5.82 11.02
CA PHE A 219 9.78 5.66 9.76
C PHE A 219 11.28 5.60 10.00
N SER A 220 12.02 4.87 9.16
CA SER A 220 13.47 4.80 9.22
C SER A 220 14.12 5.61 8.09
N THR A 221 15.33 6.12 8.34
CA THR A 221 16.25 6.74 7.37
C THR A 221 17.63 6.08 7.48
N GLY A 222 18.42 6.07 6.41
CA GLY A 222 19.72 5.39 6.39
C GLY A 222 19.62 3.93 5.91
N THR A 223 20.74 3.26 5.68
CA THR A 223 20.76 1.85 5.25
C THR A 223 20.38 0.91 6.40
N LEU A 224 20.16 -0.37 6.10
CA LEU A 224 19.81 -1.39 7.11
C LEU A 224 20.76 -1.40 8.34
N ASN A 225 22.03 -1.04 8.17
CA ASN A 225 23.04 -1.09 9.23
C ASN A 225 23.16 0.21 10.05
N ASP A 226 22.66 1.34 9.54
CA ASP A 226 22.72 2.67 10.17
C ASP A 226 21.34 3.33 10.31
N ALA A 227 20.28 2.52 10.17
CA ALA A 227 18.90 2.98 10.20
C ALA A 227 18.60 3.73 11.49
N LYS A 228 18.13 4.97 11.35
CA LYS A 228 17.58 5.78 12.43
C LYS A 228 16.09 5.95 12.26
N PHE A 229 15.36 5.82 13.36
CA PHE A 229 13.91 5.88 13.38
C PHE A 229 13.42 7.22 13.95
N GLY A 230 12.41 7.78 13.30
CA GLY A 230 11.64 8.95 13.71
C GLY A 230 10.15 8.71 13.48
N TYR A 231 9.33 9.76 13.58
CA TYR A 231 7.87 9.66 13.37
C TYR A 231 7.34 10.79 12.50
N ALA A 232 6.39 10.47 11.63
CA ALA A 232 5.71 11.41 10.75
C ALA A 232 4.20 11.38 10.98
N ASP A 233 3.54 12.53 10.76
CA ASP A 233 2.09 12.65 10.83
C ASP A 233 1.40 12.10 9.57
N THR A 234 0.06 12.09 9.58
CA THR A 234 -0.77 11.62 8.45
C THR A 234 -0.69 12.50 7.20
N ASN A 235 0.11 13.57 7.20
CA ASN A 235 0.45 14.36 6.01
C ASN A 235 1.89 14.11 5.53
N GLY A 236 2.61 13.18 6.16
CA GLY A 236 4.00 12.86 5.85
C GLY A 236 5.00 13.86 6.44
N LYS A 237 4.54 14.80 7.29
CA LYS A 237 5.43 15.76 7.95
C LYS A 237 6.14 15.08 9.11
N VAL A 238 7.47 15.20 9.15
CA VAL A 238 8.27 14.73 10.29
C VAL A 238 7.87 15.49 11.55
N VAL A 239 7.37 14.77 12.56
CA VAL A 239 7.04 15.29 13.89
C VAL A 239 8.20 15.03 14.85
N ILE A 240 8.78 13.82 14.79
CA ILE A 240 9.93 13.44 15.61
C ILE A 240 11.07 13.08 14.67
N GLN A 241 12.18 13.82 14.75
CA GLN A 241 13.34 13.63 13.89
C GLN A 241 13.97 12.24 14.10
N PRO A 242 14.48 11.59 13.03
CA PRO A 242 15.15 10.29 13.15
C PRO A 242 16.35 10.33 14.10
N GLN A 243 16.25 9.60 15.21
CA GLN A 243 17.29 9.56 16.24
C GLN A 243 17.40 8.23 16.98
N PHE A 244 16.39 7.36 16.88
CA PHE A 244 16.34 6.08 17.60
C PHE A 244 16.90 4.93 16.76
N THR A 245 17.41 3.87 17.41
CA THR A 245 17.89 2.66 16.71
C THR A 245 16.79 1.61 16.50
N ALA A 246 15.60 1.84 17.05
CA ALA A 246 14.34 1.14 16.78
C ALA A 246 13.16 1.98 17.30
N ALA A 247 11.99 1.79 16.72
CA ALA A 247 10.75 2.47 17.11
C ALA A 247 9.53 1.57 16.86
N ASN A 248 8.67 1.45 17.87
CA ASN A 248 7.37 0.79 17.75
C ASN A 248 6.26 1.82 17.46
N GLU A 249 5.06 1.34 17.13
CA GLU A 249 3.87 2.19 16.99
C GLU A 249 3.48 2.82 18.34
N PHE A 250 2.86 4.01 18.29
CA PHE A 250 2.25 4.62 19.46
C PHE A 250 1.06 3.81 19.94
N SER A 251 0.92 3.67 21.26
CA SER A 251 -0.26 3.08 21.88
C SER A 251 -0.49 3.73 23.25
N GLU A 252 -1.70 4.19 23.47
CA GLU A 252 -2.15 4.92 24.64
C GLU A 252 -1.30 6.14 25.03
N GLY A 253 -0.82 6.87 24.03
CA GLY A 253 -0.01 8.08 24.16
C GLY A 253 1.49 7.86 24.27
N LEU A 254 1.98 6.62 24.24
CA LEU A 254 3.40 6.29 24.38
C LEU A 254 3.89 5.35 23.29
N ALA A 255 5.13 5.52 22.84
CA ALA A 255 5.80 4.59 21.93
C ALA A 255 7.12 4.07 22.52
N ALA A 256 7.36 2.77 22.38
CA ALA A 256 8.63 2.18 22.75
C ALA A 256 9.70 2.54 21.70
N VAL A 257 10.82 3.11 22.15
CA VAL A 257 11.95 3.47 21.28
C VAL A 257 13.26 3.01 21.88
N ARG A 258 14.21 2.63 21.02
CA ARG A 258 15.54 2.17 21.44
C ARG A 258 16.58 3.26 21.28
N VAL A 259 17.34 3.50 22.36
CA VAL A 259 18.51 4.38 22.38
C VAL A 259 19.71 3.55 22.81
N GLY A 260 20.72 3.44 21.93
CA GLY A 260 21.78 2.47 22.09
C GLY A 260 21.21 1.05 22.01
N TYR A 261 21.35 0.28 23.10
CA TYR A 261 20.91 -1.12 23.19
C TYR A 261 19.64 -1.32 24.03
N LYS A 262 19.12 -0.27 24.68
CA LYS A 262 17.99 -0.39 25.60
C LYS A 262 16.78 0.41 25.08
N PHE A 263 15.59 -0.14 25.32
CA PHE A 263 14.32 0.51 25.07
C PHE A 263 13.91 1.38 26.27
N GLY A 264 13.28 2.51 25.94
CA GLY A 264 12.49 3.35 26.83
C GLY A 264 11.19 3.74 26.12
N TYR A 265 10.46 4.71 26.66
CA TYR A 265 9.19 5.18 26.09
C TYR A 265 9.19 6.69 25.92
N ILE A 266 8.66 7.15 24.77
CA ILE A 266 8.46 8.56 24.45
C ILE A 266 6.98 8.91 24.38
N ASP A 267 6.66 10.18 24.59
CA ASP A 267 5.36 10.75 24.23
C ASP A 267 5.31 11.15 22.74
N ASN A 268 4.15 11.64 22.30
CA ASN A 268 3.90 12.06 20.91
C ASN A 268 4.70 13.31 20.46
N THR A 269 5.41 13.98 21.38
CA THR A 269 6.35 15.06 21.07
C THR A 269 7.78 14.55 20.89
N GLY A 270 8.03 13.27 21.19
CA GLY A 270 9.35 12.64 21.16
C GLY A 270 10.12 12.78 22.47
N LYS A 271 9.51 13.29 23.53
CA LYS A 271 10.15 13.42 24.84
C LYS A 271 10.13 12.09 25.58
N MET A 272 11.26 11.69 26.16
CA MET A 272 11.35 10.49 26.99
C MET A 272 10.47 10.62 28.23
N VAL A 273 9.50 9.72 28.38
CA VAL A 273 8.67 9.54 29.57
C VAL A 273 9.29 8.49 30.48
N ILE A 274 9.81 7.40 29.90
CA ILE A 274 10.53 6.34 30.62
C ILE A 274 11.91 6.20 30.00
N GLN A 275 12.96 6.41 30.79
CA GLN A 275 14.33 6.37 30.30
C GLN A 275 14.74 4.97 29.81
N PRO A 276 15.65 4.87 28.82
CA PRO A 276 16.05 3.60 28.24
C PRO A 276 16.71 2.68 29.28
N GLN A 277 16.09 1.53 29.54
CA GLN A 277 16.57 0.56 30.52
C GLN A 277 16.14 -0.90 30.23
N TYR A 278 15.23 -1.12 29.28
CA TYR A 278 14.67 -2.43 28.96
C TYR A 278 15.40 -3.07 27.77
N ASP A 279 15.57 -4.39 27.77
CA ASP A 279 16.13 -5.12 26.63
C ASP A 279 15.14 -5.19 25.46
N ILE A 280 13.86 -5.38 25.79
CA ILE A 280 12.72 -5.39 24.87
C ILE A 280 11.58 -4.59 25.50
N ALA A 281 10.78 -3.92 24.68
CA ALA A 281 9.59 -3.18 25.12
C ALA A 281 8.46 -3.34 24.10
N LYS A 282 7.29 -3.85 24.53
CA LYS A 282 6.06 -3.90 23.73
C LYS A 282 5.25 -2.60 23.92
N PRO A 283 4.33 -2.26 22.99
CA PRO A 283 3.40 -1.14 23.17
C PRO A 283 2.55 -1.29 24.44
N PHE A 284 2.11 -0.17 25.01
CA PHE A 284 1.17 -0.18 26.14
C PHE A 284 -0.19 -0.76 25.70
N SER A 285 -0.80 -1.55 26.58
CA SER A 285 -2.15 -2.06 26.44
C SER A 285 -2.85 -2.03 27.80
N GLU A 286 -3.97 -1.34 27.86
CA GLU A 286 -4.79 -1.10 29.04
C GLU A 286 -4.04 -0.48 30.24
N GLY A 287 -3.10 0.43 29.96
CA GLY A 287 -2.28 1.11 30.95
C GLY A 287 -1.00 0.39 31.37
N ILE A 288 -0.74 -0.81 30.84
CA ILE A 288 0.39 -1.67 31.22
C ILE A 288 1.18 -2.09 29.98
N ALA A 289 2.51 -2.11 30.06
CA ALA A 289 3.36 -2.62 28.99
C ALA A 289 4.18 -3.82 29.46
N LEU A 290 4.38 -4.77 28.55
CA LEU A 290 5.31 -5.88 28.72
C LEU A 290 6.71 -5.42 28.28
N VAL A 291 7.68 -5.58 29.17
CA VAL A 291 9.10 -5.27 28.94
C VAL A 291 9.97 -6.45 29.34
N GLU A 292 11.18 -6.50 28.81
CA GLU A 292 12.21 -7.45 29.21
C GLU A 292 13.32 -6.72 29.97
N ILE A 293 13.70 -7.26 31.15
CA ILE A 293 14.81 -6.74 31.96
C ILE A 293 15.72 -7.90 32.31
N ASP A 294 16.97 -7.84 31.85
CA ASP A 294 17.97 -8.90 32.04
C ASP A 294 17.46 -10.26 31.54
N TYR A 295 16.85 -10.24 30.34
CA TYR A 295 16.27 -11.41 29.66
C TYR A 295 15.08 -12.06 30.38
N LYS A 296 14.37 -11.28 31.20
CA LYS A 296 13.18 -11.74 31.93
C LYS A 296 12.00 -10.79 31.73
N ASP A 297 10.82 -11.38 31.51
CA ASP A 297 9.58 -10.61 31.32
C ASP A 297 9.17 -9.89 32.60
N ALA A 298 8.75 -8.63 32.47
CA ALA A 298 8.18 -7.82 33.52
C ALA A 298 7.08 -6.91 32.97
N TYR A 299 6.14 -6.52 33.83
CA TYR A 299 5.12 -5.53 33.49
C TYR A 299 5.40 -4.21 34.18
N ILE A 300 5.17 -3.12 33.46
CA ILE A 300 5.32 -1.75 33.96
C ILE A 300 4.05 -0.94 33.72
N ASP A 301 3.77 0.02 34.60
CA ASP A 301 2.79 1.07 34.35
C ASP A 301 3.36 2.20 33.46
N LYS A 302 2.52 3.19 33.13
CA LYS A 302 2.90 4.36 32.31
C LYS A 302 3.96 5.27 32.93
N THR A 303 4.30 5.08 34.20
CA THR A 303 5.41 5.79 34.88
C THR A 303 6.72 5.02 34.82
N GLY A 304 6.69 3.76 34.35
CA GLY A 304 7.83 2.84 34.33
C GLY A 304 7.97 2.03 35.62
N LYS A 305 7.04 2.14 36.56
CA LYS A 305 7.06 1.37 37.80
C LYS A 305 6.66 -0.07 37.52
N ARG A 306 7.43 -1.03 38.03
CA ARG A 306 7.11 -2.46 37.93
C ARG A 306 5.83 -2.80 38.69
N ILE A 307 4.99 -3.62 38.07
CA ILE A 307 3.77 -4.16 38.66
C ILE A 307 4.07 -5.31 39.64
N SER A 308 5.12 -6.10 39.36
CA SER A 308 5.59 -7.21 40.21
C SER A 308 7.11 -7.19 40.34
N ASN A 309 7.61 -7.73 41.47
CA ASN A 309 9.03 -7.94 41.69
C ASN A 309 9.53 -9.23 41.04
N GLU A 310 8.69 -10.25 40.97
CA GLU A 310 9.03 -11.54 40.36
C GLU A 310 8.89 -11.46 38.83
N PRO A 311 9.83 -12.06 38.08
CA PRO A 311 9.76 -12.12 36.64
C PRO A 311 8.64 -13.06 36.18
N TYR A 312 8.13 -12.79 34.97
CA TYR A 312 7.22 -13.69 34.27
C TYR A 312 7.98 -14.45 33.17
N TYR A 313 7.30 -15.43 32.56
CA TYR A 313 7.83 -16.19 31.44
C TYR A 313 6.77 -16.31 30.35
N ASN A 314 7.16 -16.21 29.08
CA ASN A 314 6.24 -16.33 27.93
C ASN A 314 5.01 -15.41 28.08
N ALA A 315 5.25 -14.18 28.53
CA ALA A 315 4.21 -13.21 28.81
C ALA A 315 3.64 -12.56 27.53
N GLU A 316 2.35 -12.22 27.53
CA GLU A 316 1.71 -11.46 26.45
C GLU A 316 1.07 -10.16 26.94
N SER A 317 0.81 -9.23 26.02
CA SER A 317 0.18 -7.95 26.37
C SER A 317 -1.20 -8.15 27.02
N PHE A 318 -1.55 -7.24 27.93
CA PHE A 318 -2.85 -7.25 28.59
C PHE A 318 -3.99 -7.12 27.58
N SER A 319 -5.04 -7.90 27.79
CA SER A 319 -6.29 -7.84 27.04
C SER A 319 -7.46 -8.24 27.93
N GLU A 320 -8.49 -7.41 27.91
CA GLU A 320 -9.68 -7.45 28.75
C GLU A 320 -9.44 -7.59 30.27
N GLY A 321 -8.37 -6.97 30.77
CA GLY A 321 -7.98 -6.97 32.18
C GLY A 321 -7.04 -8.09 32.61
N PHE A 322 -6.65 -8.99 31.71
CA PHE A 322 -5.78 -10.13 32.01
C PHE A 322 -4.58 -10.19 31.08
N ALA A 323 -3.51 -10.82 31.53
CA ALA A 323 -2.38 -11.17 30.68
C ALA A 323 -2.02 -12.65 30.82
N LEU A 324 -1.68 -13.26 29.70
CA LEU A 324 -1.21 -14.64 29.63
C LEU A 324 0.22 -14.72 30.18
N VAL A 325 0.50 -15.69 31.04
CA VAL A 325 1.85 -15.97 31.56
C VAL A 325 2.11 -17.48 31.65
N GLY A 326 3.34 -17.88 31.39
CA GLY A 326 3.87 -19.23 31.57
C GLY A 326 4.62 -19.42 32.89
N VAL A 327 4.99 -20.68 33.19
CA VAL A 327 5.73 -21.05 34.41
C VAL A 327 7.25 -21.00 34.23
N VAL A 328 7.75 -21.33 33.03
CA VAL A 328 9.20 -21.36 32.73
C VAL A 328 9.47 -20.88 31.30
N ALA A 329 10.69 -20.44 31.04
CA ALA A 329 11.10 -20.05 29.69
C ALA A 329 11.04 -21.25 28.73
N GLY A 330 10.48 -21.05 27.53
CA GLY A 330 10.51 -22.05 26.45
C GLY A 330 9.59 -23.27 26.65
N GLY A 331 8.72 -23.27 27.66
CA GLY A 331 7.73 -24.32 27.85
C GLY A 331 6.93 -24.20 29.16
N GLY A 332 6.15 -25.22 29.46
CA GLY A 332 5.36 -25.29 30.70
C GLY A 332 3.90 -24.88 30.51
N LYS A 333 3.18 -24.84 31.64
CA LYS A 333 1.75 -24.52 31.65
C LYS A 333 1.53 -23.01 31.65
N TYR A 334 0.41 -22.60 31.08
CA TYR A 334 -0.04 -21.23 31.00
C TYR A 334 -1.19 -20.96 31.97
N GLY A 335 -1.23 -19.74 32.49
CA GLY A 335 -2.25 -19.19 33.36
C GLY A 335 -2.43 -17.69 33.08
N TYR A 336 -3.22 -17.00 33.90
CA TYR A 336 -3.50 -15.58 33.68
C TYR A 336 -3.33 -14.78 34.95
N ILE A 337 -2.71 -13.61 34.80
CA ILE A 337 -2.60 -12.59 35.84
C ILE A 337 -3.59 -11.46 35.61
N ASP A 338 -3.98 -10.78 36.69
CA ASP A 338 -4.71 -9.52 36.62
C ASP A 338 -3.75 -8.31 36.52
N LYS A 339 -4.30 -7.10 36.42
CA LYS A 339 -3.53 -5.84 36.35
C LYS A 339 -2.68 -5.52 37.58
N THR A 340 -2.90 -6.23 38.70
CA THR A 340 -2.05 -6.12 39.89
C THR A 340 -0.82 -7.03 39.82
N GLY A 341 -0.72 -7.85 38.77
CA GLY A 341 0.35 -8.83 38.59
C GLY A 341 0.07 -10.17 39.29
N LYS A 342 -1.09 -10.32 39.93
CA LYS A 342 -1.45 -11.51 40.69
C LYS A 342 -1.99 -12.60 39.77
N LEU A 343 -1.50 -13.83 39.94
CA LEU A 343 -2.06 -15.01 39.27
C LEU A 343 -3.49 -15.27 39.76
N VAL A 344 -4.46 -15.12 38.85
CA VAL A 344 -5.89 -15.27 39.12
C VAL A 344 -6.49 -16.50 38.45
N ILE A 345 -5.88 -16.97 37.36
CA ILE A 345 -6.18 -18.27 36.75
C ILE A 345 -4.89 -19.10 36.79
N PRO A 346 -4.87 -20.24 37.53
CA PRO A 346 -3.66 -21.04 37.71
C PRO A 346 -3.03 -21.54 36.41
N ASN A 347 -1.71 -21.71 36.41
CA ASN A 347 -0.97 -22.27 35.28
C ASN A 347 -1.29 -23.76 35.06
N LYS A 348 -2.34 -24.06 34.30
CA LYS A 348 -2.80 -25.44 34.04
C LYS A 348 -2.96 -25.78 32.56
N PHE A 349 -2.84 -24.81 31.65
CA PHE A 349 -3.10 -24.99 30.22
C PHE A 349 -1.81 -25.26 29.44
N ASP A 350 -1.84 -26.16 28.46
CA ASP A 350 -0.69 -26.45 27.60
C ASP A 350 -0.42 -25.33 26.59
N GLN A 351 -1.48 -24.65 26.14
CA GLN A 351 -1.43 -23.45 25.31
C GLN A 351 -2.63 -22.57 25.67
N ALA A 352 -2.52 -21.27 25.41
CA ALA A 352 -3.58 -20.31 25.65
C ALA A 352 -3.46 -19.11 24.69
N LYS A 353 -4.58 -18.45 24.42
CA LYS A 353 -4.63 -17.13 23.77
C LYS A 353 -5.10 -16.07 24.77
N SER A 354 -4.90 -14.80 24.44
CA SER A 354 -5.45 -13.68 25.21
C SER A 354 -6.98 -13.74 25.26
N PHE A 355 -7.57 -13.15 26.30
CA PHE A 355 -9.02 -12.97 26.35
C PHE A 355 -9.50 -12.09 25.20
N SER A 356 -10.60 -12.49 24.58
CA SER A 356 -11.28 -11.74 23.54
C SER A 356 -12.76 -12.05 23.61
N ASP A 357 -13.59 -11.03 23.59
CA ASP A 357 -15.03 -11.15 23.71
C ASP A 357 -15.46 -11.86 25.02
N GLY A 358 -14.70 -11.67 26.10
CA GLY A 358 -14.98 -12.25 27.42
C GLY A 358 -14.52 -13.70 27.63
N LEU A 359 -13.97 -14.36 26.61
CA LEU A 359 -13.50 -15.75 26.67
C LEU A 359 -12.06 -15.87 26.19
N ALA A 360 -11.33 -16.88 26.68
CA ALA A 360 -10.00 -17.22 26.18
C ALA A 360 -9.96 -18.67 25.69
N LEU A 361 -9.35 -18.88 24.53
CA LEU A 361 -9.10 -20.20 23.98
C LEU A 361 -7.91 -20.83 24.70
N VAL A 362 -8.09 -22.03 25.25
CA VAL A 362 -7.07 -22.78 25.99
C VAL A 362 -6.98 -24.21 25.51
N ARG A 363 -5.79 -24.81 25.60
CA ARG A 363 -5.54 -26.22 25.31
C ARG A 363 -5.21 -26.99 26.56
N ILE A 364 -5.83 -28.16 26.73
CA ILE A 364 -5.45 -29.17 27.73
C ILE A 364 -5.28 -30.49 27.00
N GLY A 365 -4.06 -31.05 27.03
CA GLY A 365 -3.68 -32.19 26.22
C GLY A 365 -3.79 -31.86 24.73
N GLU A 366 -4.58 -32.66 24.00
CA GLU A 366 -4.82 -32.50 22.57
C GLU A 366 -6.08 -31.67 22.25
N THR A 367 -6.88 -31.35 23.27
CA THR A 367 -8.19 -30.73 23.10
C THR A 367 -8.17 -29.24 23.45
N TRP A 368 -8.90 -28.45 22.67
CA TRP A 368 -9.10 -27.03 22.89
C TRP A 368 -10.50 -26.75 23.40
N GLY A 369 -10.61 -25.83 24.36
CA GLY A 369 -11.88 -25.34 24.92
C GLY A 369 -11.77 -23.85 25.27
N TYR A 370 -12.85 -23.27 25.78
CA TYR A 370 -12.88 -21.85 26.13
C TYR A 370 -13.12 -21.68 27.62
N ILE A 371 -12.37 -20.77 28.22
CA ILE A 371 -12.55 -20.37 29.61
C ILE A 371 -13.13 -18.96 29.73
N ASP A 372 -13.89 -18.74 30.78
CA ASP A 372 -14.27 -17.39 31.20
C ASP A 372 -13.19 -16.74 32.09
N LYS A 373 -13.45 -15.50 32.51
CA LYS A 373 -12.55 -14.71 33.38
C LYS A 373 -12.36 -15.28 34.79
N THR A 374 -13.11 -16.31 35.17
CA THR A 374 -12.92 -17.06 36.42
C THR A 374 -12.13 -18.35 36.22
N GLY A 375 -11.80 -18.72 34.97
CA GLY A 375 -11.09 -19.94 34.63
C GLY A 375 -11.99 -21.19 34.54
N ASN A 376 -13.31 -21.00 34.54
CA ASN A 376 -14.31 -22.06 34.32
C ASN A 376 -14.50 -22.27 32.81
N PHE A 377 -14.95 -23.47 32.41
CA PHE A 377 -15.16 -23.84 31.01
C PHE A 377 -16.64 -23.72 30.60
N PRO A 378 -17.12 -22.55 30.13
CA PRO A 378 -18.44 -22.46 29.49
C PRO A 378 -18.52 -23.35 28.23
N ILE A 379 -17.39 -23.58 27.55
CA ILE A 379 -17.30 -24.47 26.39
C ILE A 379 -16.20 -25.49 26.68
N GLN A 380 -16.62 -26.75 26.86
CA GLN A 380 -15.71 -27.83 27.23
C GLN A 380 -14.67 -28.13 26.14
N PRO A 381 -13.47 -28.61 26.49
CA PRO A 381 -12.48 -28.98 25.50
C PRO A 381 -13.00 -30.05 24.53
N HIS A 382 -12.99 -29.77 23.23
CA HIS A 382 -13.44 -30.72 22.20
C HIS A 382 -12.54 -30.74 20.96
N SER A 383 -12.20 -29.58 20.38
CA SER A 383 -11.46 -29.48 19.11
C SER A 383 -10.98 -28.04 18.87
N ALA A 384 -10.02 -27.87 17.96
CA ALA A 384 -9.39 -26.60 17.63
C ALA A 384 -10.37 -25.49 17.21
N GLY A 385 -10.02 -24.24 17.52
CA GLY A 385 -10.77 -23.05 17.14
C GLY A 385 -9.89 -21.79 17.16
N GLU A 386 -10.51 -20.64 16.96
CA GLU A 386 -9.88 -19.32 17.11
C GLU A 386 -10.52 -18.50 18.23
N SER A 387 -9.96 -17.32 18.51
CA SER A 387 -10.52 -16.36 19.46
C SER A 387 -11.93 -15.92 19.06
N PHE A 388 -12.77 -15.65 20.06
CA PHE A 388 -14.06 -15.02 19.83
C PHE A 388 -13.88 -13.59 19.31
N SER A 389 -14.70 -13.19 18.37
CA SER A 389 -14.86 -11.82 17.91
C SER A 389 -16.31 -11.57 17.54
N GLU A 390 -16.87 -10.46 18.02
CA GLU A 390 -18.25 -10.06 17.79
C GLU A 390 -19.31 -11.14 18.09
N GLY A 391 -19.08 -11.93 19.13
CA GLY A 391 -19.98 -12.95 19.63
C GLY A 391 -19.81 -14.36 19.06
N LEU A 392 -18.97 -14.55 18.04
CA LEU A 392 -18.76 -15.85 17.39
C LEU A 392 -17.27 -16.22 17.33
N ALA A 393 -16.98 -17.52 17.34
CA ALA A 393 -15.64 -18.05 17.10
C ALA A 393 -15.68 -19.15 16.04
N PRO A 394 -14.74 -19.18 15.07
CA PRO A 394 -14.63 -20.31 14.16
C PRO A 394 -14.06 -21.50 14.93
N VAL A 395 -14.66 -22.66 14.71
CA VAL A 395 -14.24 -23.93 15.30
C VAL A 395 -14.23 -25.03 14.25
N LYS A 396 -13.22 -25.90 14.34
CA LYS A 396 -13.09 -27.05 13.46
C LYS A 396 -13.85 -28.23 14.05
N ILE A 397 -14.87 -28.71 13.33
CA ILE A 397 -15.69 -29.87 13.68
C ILE A 397 -15.54 -30.88 12.53
N GLY A 398 -14.89 -32.00 12.79
CA GLY A 398 -14.39 -32.88 11.73
C GLY A 398 -13.31 -32.17 10.91
N ASP A 399 -13.43 -32.19 9.59
CA ASP A 399 -12.46 -31.56 8.68
C ASP A 399 -12.80 -30.13 8.29
N LYS A 400 -13.94 -29.60 8.75
CA LYS A 400 -14.46 -28.30 8.32
C LYS A 400 -14.66 -27.34 9.50
N PHE A 401 -14.55 -26.06 9.19
CA PHE A 401 -14.87 -24.97 10.08
C PHE A 401 -16.35 -24.60 9.99
N GLY A 402 -16.95 -24.43 11.16
CA GLY A 402 -18.21 -23.73 11.40
C GLY A 402 -17.98 -22.64 12.45
N TYR A 403 -19.06 -22.10 13.02
CA TYR A 403 -18.97 -21.08 14.08
C TYR A 403 -19.88 -21.42 15.24
N ILE A 404 -19.39 -21.15 16.45
CA ILE A 404 -20.13 -21.30 17.69
C ILE A 404 -20.36 -19.93 18.36
N ASP A 405 -21.43 -19.83 19.15
CA ASP A 405 -21.63 -18.73 20.08
C ASP A 405 -20.91 -18.96 21.43
N LYS A 406 -21.01 -17.98 22.34
CA LYS A 406 -20.39 -18.03 23.68
C LYS A 406 -20.92 -19.14 24.59
N THR A 407 -22.00 -19.83 24.22
CA THR A 407 -22.54 -21.01 24.92
C THR A 407 -21.99 -22.32 24.36
N GLY A 408 -21.24 -22.27 23.25
CA GLY A 408 -20.75 -23.44 22.53
C GLY A 408 -21.75 -24.00 21.50
N LYS A 409 -22.90 -23.36 21.32
CA LYS A 409 -23.88 -23.78 20.32
C LYS A 409 -23.39 -23.43 18.93
N VAL A 410 -23.43 -24.40 18.02
CA VAL A 410 -23.13 -24.20 16.59
C VAL A 410 -24.19 -23.28 15.98
N VAL A 411 -23.76 -22.09 15.55
CA VAL A 411 -24.59 -21.08 14.85
C VAL A 411 -24.44 -21.24 13.35
N ILE A 412 -23.22 -21.51 12.87
CA ILE A 412 -22.93 -21.75 11.45
C ILE A 412 -22.40 -23.16 11.33
N GLN A 413 -23.11 -24.01 10.58
CA GLN A 413 -22.73 -25.41 10.41
C GLN A 413 -21.37 -25.55 9.71
N PRO A 414 -20.55 -26.56 10.08
CA PRO A 414 -19.24 -26.79 9.49
C PRO A 414 -19.33 -27.00 7.98
N GLN A 415 -18.75 -26.08 7.21
CA GLN A 415 -18.83 -26.13 5.74
C GLN A 415 -17.60 -25.57 5.03
N PHE A 416 -16.70 -24.87 5.72
CA PHE A 416 -15.51 -24.23 5.16
C PHE A 416 -14.24 -25.02 5.47
N THR A 417 -13.22 -24.98 4.62
CA THR A 417 -11.90 -25.54 4.99
C THR A 417 -11.02 -24.52 5.71
N VAL A 418 -11.38 -23.24 5.63
CA VAL A 418 -10.72 -22.12 6.31
C VAL A 418 -11.76 -21.08 6.72
N ALA A 419 -11.61 -20.52 7.92
CA ALA A 419 -12.52 -19.54 8.50
C ALA A 419 -11.75 -18.62 9.47
N TRP A 420 -12.02 -17.32 9.40
CA TRP A 420 -11.41 -16.31 10.26
C TRP A 420 -12.44 -15.73 11.25
N PRO A 421 -12.02 -15.09 12.35
CA PRO A 421 -12.93 -14.36 13.23
C PRO A 421 -13.70 -13.25 12.47
N PHE A 422 -14.89 -12.91 12.98
CA PHE A 422 -15.68 -11.80 12.44
C PHE A 422 -15.00 -10.45 12.71
N SER A 423 -15.07 -9.55 11.73
CA SER A 423 -14.69 -8.15 11.87
C SER A 423 -15.64 -7.28 11.06
N GLU A 424 -16.16 -6.24 11.71
CA GLU A 424 -17.20 -5.35 11.23
C GLU A 424 -18.43 -6.05 10.61
N GLY A 425 -18.85 -7.16 11.22
CA GLY A 425 -20.03 -7.93 10.81
C GLY A 425 -19.80 -8.98 9.72
N LEU A 426 -18.61 -9.10 9.15
CA LEU A 426 -18.26 -10.11 8.15
C LEU A 426 -17.04 -10.94 8.57
N ALA A 427 -16.97 -12.20 8.15
CA ALA A 427 -15.80 -13.06 8.36
C ALA A 427 -15.28 -13.61 7.04
N ALA A 428 -13.97 -13.64 6.87
CA ALA A 428 -13.35 -14.33 5.75
C ALA A 428 -13.53 -15.85 5.91
N ALA A 429 -14.08 -16.52 4.89
CA ALA A 429 -14.30 -17.96 4.90
C ALA A 429 -14.31 -18.51 3.46
N GLY A 430 -13.99 -19.80 3.32
CA GLY A 430 -14.01 -20.45 2.00
C GLY A 430 -13.27 -21.77 1.96
N ASN A 431 -12.66 -22.03 0.80
CA ASN A 431 -11.78 -23.17 0.60
C ASN A 431 -10.32 -22.68 0.54
N TYR A 432 -9.36 -23.58 0.77
CA TYR A 432 -7.94 -23.24 0.65
C TYR A 432 -7.64 -22.60 -0.72
N GLY A 433 -7.07 -21.39 -0.69
CA GLY A 433 -6.74 -20.62 -1.90
C GLY A 433 -7.91 -19.90 -2.57
N SER A 434 -9.13 -19.96 -2.01
CA SER A 434 -10.29 -19.25 -2.52
C SER A 434 -11.17 -18.76 -1.38
N PHE A 435 -10.97 -17.49 -1.02
CA PHE A 435 -11.63 -16.81 0.07
C PHE A 435 -12.77 -15.91 -0.44
N GLY A 436 -13.85 -15.89 0.32
CA GLY A 436 -14.92 -14.90 0.25
C GLY A 436 -15.26 -14.40 1.65
N TYR A 437 -16.45 -13.82 1.82
CA TYR A 437 -16.91 -13.34 3.13
C TYR A 437 -18.33 -13.78 3.42
N ILE A 438 -18.55 -14.17 4.67
CA ILE A 438 -19.86 -14.57 5.21
C ILE A 438 -20.39 -13.54 6.21
N ASP A 439 -21.70 -13.46 6.32
CA ASP A 439 -22.37 -12.80 7.44
C ASP A 439 -22.50 -13.72 8.66
N LYS A 440 -23.06 -13.19 9.76
CA LYS A 440 -23.27 -13.94 11.02
C LYS A 440 -24.29 -15.09 10.93
N THR A 441 -25.02 -15.20 9.81
CA THR A 441 -25.89 -16.35 9.53
C THR A 441 -25.16 -17.46 8.77
N GLY A 442 -23.91 -17.20 8.32
CA GLY A 442 -23.12 -18.10 7.50
C GLY A 442 -23.39 -17.98 6.01
N LYS A 443 -24.19 -17.01 5.57
CA LYS A 443 -24.47 -16.77 4.16
C LYS A 443 -23.30 -16.02 3.52
N MET A 444 -22.86 -16.49 2.35
CA MET A 444 -21.86 -15.77 1.56
C MET A 444 -22.43 -14.41 1.11
N VAL A 445 -21.82 -13.33 1.59
CA VAL A 445 -22.05 -11.96 1.10
C VAL A 445 -21.15 -11.70 -0.11
N ILE A 446 -19.91 -12.19 -0.05
CA ILE A 446 -18.93 -12.06 -1.12
C ILE A 446 -18.48 -13.46 -1.50
N GLN A 447 -18.75 -13.87 -2.74
CA GLN A 447 -18.42 -15.22 -3.21
C GLN A 447 -16.91 -15.48 -3.21
N PRO A 448 -16.46 -16.72 -2.95
CA PRO A 448 -15.03 -17.02 -2.88
C PRO A 448 -14.37 -16.85 -4.25
N LYS A 449 -13.37 -15.97 -4.32
CA LYS A 449 -12.61 -15.69 -5.55
C LYS A 449 -11.22 -15.10 -5.33
N TYR A 450 -10.85 -14.83 -4.08
CA TYR A 450 -9.58 -14.19 -3.74
C TYR A 450 -8.60 -15.22 -3.16
N GLN A 451 -7.32 -15.09 -3.49
CA GLN A 451 -6.27 -16.00 -3.03
C GLN A 451 -5.79 -15.67 -1.61
N LEU A 452 -5.97 -14.43 -1.18
CA LEU A 452 -5.72 -13.96 0.17
C LEU A 452 -6.68 -12.80 0.46
N VAL A 453 -7.14 -12.75 1.70
CA VAL A 453 -8.00 -11.69 2.21
C VAL A 453 -7.61 -11.38 3.65
N GLU A 454 -7.81 -10.13 4.07
CA GLU A 454 -7.73 -9.73 5.48
C GLU A 454 -9.13 -9.47 6.04
N PRO A 455 -9.31 -9.44 7.38
CA PRO A 455 -10.54 -8.95 8.00
C PRO A 455 -10.90 -7.53 7.55
N PHE A 456 -12.18 -7.21 7.54
CA PHE A 456 -12.63 -5.83 7.29
C PHE A 456 -12.10 -4.90 8.39
N SER A 457 -11.60 -3.75 7.97
CA SER A 457 -11.15 -2.66 8.83
C SER A 457 -11.48 -1.33 8.17
N GLU A 458 -12.20 -0.48 8.89
CA GLU A 458 -12.67 0.82 8.42
C GLU A 458 -13.54 0.75 7.16
N GLY A 459 -14.42 -0.25 7.09
CA GLY A 459 -15.33 -0.47 5.97
C GLY A 459 -14.71 -1.11 4.73
N LEU A 460 -13.39 -1.37 4.72
CA LEU A 460 -12.66 -1.97 3.61
C LEU A 460 -11.94 -3.24 4.02
N ALA A 461 -11.76 -4.16 3.08
CA ALA A 461 -10.90 -5.32 3.28
C ALA A 461 -9.84 -5.43 2.19
N LEU A 462 -8.62 -5.75 2.60
CA LEU A 462 -7.51 -6.05 1.70
C LEU A 462 -7.78 -7.38 1.01
N VAL A 463 -7.62 -7.41 -0.31
CA VAL A 463 -7.72 -8.63 -1.12
C VAL A 463 -6.56 -8.76 -2.09
N ARG A 464 -6.16 -9.99 -2.34
CA ARG A 464 -5.14 -10.36 -3.32
C ARG A 464 -5.76 -11.14 -4.48
N ILE A 465 -5.39 -10.76 -5.70
CA ILE A 465 -5.71 -11.51 -6.92
C ILE A 465 -4.43 -11.95 -7.62
N ASP A 466 -4.50 -13.11 -8.30
CA ASP A 466 -3.45 -13.53 -9.23
C ASP A 466 -3.46 -12.66 -10.49
N ARG A 467 -2.27 -12.37 -11.01
CA ARG A 467 -2.12 -11.65 -12.27
C ARG A 467 -2.13 -12.63 -13.45
N PRO A 468 -2.57 -12.20 -14.64
CA PRO A 468 -2.43 -12.98 -15.86
C PRO A 468 -0.96 -13.41 -16.08
N GLU A 469 -0.76 -14.54 -16.75
CA GLU A 469 0.56 -15.02 -17.19
C GLU A 469 1.56 -15.36 -16.06
N GLY A 470 1.08 -15.55 -14.83
CA GLY A 470 1.90 -16.03 -13.71
C GLY A 470 2.87 -15.00 -13.13
N ILE A 471 2.69 -13.71 -13.44
CA ILE A 471 3.62 -12.62 -13.09
C ILE A 471 3.40 -12.09 -11.66
N GLY A 472 3.06 -12.99 -10.73
CA GLY A 472 2.78 -12.68 -9.33
C GLY A 472 1.32 -12.30 -9.05
N TYR A 473 1.12 -11.47 -8.03
CA TYR A 473 -0.19 -11.10 -7.50
C TYR A 473 -0.34 -9.58 -7.39
N ALA A 474 -1.55 -9.08 -7.19
CA ALA A 474 -1.79 -7.67 -6.91
C ALA A 474 -2.76 -7.51 -5.74
N TYR A 475 -2.48 -6.52 -4.90
CA TYR A 475 -3.34 -6.17 -3.78
C TYR A 475 -4.25 -4.99 -4.11
N GLY A 476 -5.48 -5.05 -3.63
CA GLY A 476 -6.50 -3.98 -3.71
C GLY A 476 -7.48 -4.06 -2.54
N TYR A 477 -8.52 -3.24 -2.57
CA TYR A 477 -9.47 -3.12 -1.47
C TYR A 477 -10.91 -3.17 -1.93
N ILE A 478 -11.74 -3.93 -1.20
CA ILE A 478 -13.17 -4.06 -1.45
C ILE A 478 -14.00 -3.51 -0.30
N ASP A 479 -15.21 -3.04 -0.62
CA ASP A 479 -16.23 -2.75 0.38
C ASP A 479 -16.96 -4.03 0.84
N LYS A 480 -17.89 -3.88 1.79
CA LYS A 480 -18.71 -4.97 2.35
C LYS A 480 -19.65 -5.64 1.35
N THR A 481 -19.85 -5.06 0.17
CA THR A 481 -20.62 -5.67 -0.93
C THR A 481 -19.73 -6.51 -1.85
N GLY A 482 -18.41 -6.40 -1.70
CA GLY A 482 -17.42 -7.07 -2.54
C GLY A 482 -17.04 -6.26 -3.78
N LYS A 483 -17.47 -5.01 -3.89
CA LYS A 483 -17.08 -4.10 -4.96
C LYS A 483 -15.70 -3.53 -4.65
N TYR A 484 -14.82 -3.49 -5.66
CA TYR A 484 -13.54 -2.80 -5.54
C TYR A 484 -13.75 -1.30 -5.31
N VAL A 485 -13.29 -0.83 -4.16
CA VAL A 485 -13.13 0.60 -3.88
C VAL A 485 -11.78 1.07 -4.39
N ILE A 486 -10.75 0.21 -4.27
CA ILE A 486 -9.46 0.39 -4.92
C ILE A 486 -9.13 -0.88 -5.69
N TYR A 487 -9.00 -0.74 -7.02
CA TYR A 487 -8.72 -1.89 -7.87
C TYR A 487 -7.31 -2.44 -7.61
N PRO A 488 -7.10 -3.77 -7.66
CA PRO A 488 -5.80 -4.37 -7.32
C PRO A 488 -4.66 -3.85 -8.19
N GLN A 489 -3.69 -3.19 -7.55
CA GLN A 489 -2.57 -2.53 -8.23
C GLN A 489 -1.31 -2.42 -7.36
N PHE A 490 -1.33 -2.89 -6.11
CA PHE A 490 -0.18 -2.74 -5.21
C PHE A 490 0.68 -4.00 -5.19
N GLY A 491 1.99 -3.79 -5.05
CA GLY A 491 2.99 -4.83 -4.82
C GLY A 491 2.77 -5.59 -3.52
N ASP A 492 2.42 -4.81 -2.51
CA ASP A 492 2.13 -5.23 -1.15
C ASP A 492 1.26 -4.15 -0.50
N ALA A 493 0.48 -4.51 0.51
CA ALA A 493 -0.46 -3.62 1.15
C ALA A 493 -0.87 -4.13 2.54
N ALA A 494 -1.20 -3.20 3.44
CA ALA A 494 -1.76 -3.48 4.76
C ALA A 494 -3.26 -3.14 4.81
N SER A 495 -3.97 -3.65 5.82
CA SER A 495 -5.33 -3.19 6.15
C SER A 495 -5.34 -1.71 6.54
N PHE A 496 -6.48 -1.04 6.31
CA PHE A 496 -6.66 0.34 6.74
C PHE A 496 -6.69 0.44 8.27
N SER A 497 -5.98 1.42 8.81
CA SER A 497 -6.01 1.83 10.20
C SER A 497 -5.85 3.35 10.27
N GLU A 498 -6.69 4.00 11.07
CA GLU A 498 -6.73 5.47 11.21
C GLU A 498 -6.90 6.24 9.90
N GLY A 499 -7.68 5.67 8.97
CA GLY A 499 -7.96 6.28 7.66
C GLY A 499 -6.84 6.15 6.64
N VAL A 500 -5.83 5.32 6.90
CA VAL A 500 -4.68 5.13 6.00
C VAL A 500 -4.20 3.68 5.97
N ALA A 501 -3.60 3.26 4.86
CA ALA A 501 -3.00 1.94 4.71
C ALA A 501 -1.63 2.05 4.05
N ARG A 502 -0.64 1.31 4.54
CA ARG A 502 0.67 1.23 3.90
C ARG A 502 0.57 0.39 2.63
N VAL A 503 1.03 0.90 1.49
CA VAL A 503 1.00 0.21 0.19
C VAL A 503 2.30 0.41 -0.58
N ALA A 504 2.68 -0.59 -1.38
CA ALA A 504 3.87 -0.54 -2.23
C ALA A 504 3.49 -0.22 -3.69
N ILE A 505 4.02 0.89 -4.22
CA ILE A 505 3.76 1.39 -5.59
C ILE A 505 5.03 1.43 -6.44
N GLY A 506 4.90 1.53 -7.77
CA GLY A 506 5.99 1.90 -8.68
C GLY A 506 7.09 0.86 -8.92
N GLY A 507 7.01 -0.33 -8.31
CA GLY A 507 7.93 -1.44 -8.54
C GLY A 507 7.62 -2.24 -9.81
N LYS A 508 8.52 -3.16 -10.14
CA LYS A 508 8.39 -4.09 -11.26
C LYS A 508 8.25 -5.51 -10.75
N TRP A 509 7.40 -6.28 -11.41
CA TRP A 509 7.27 -7.70 -11.15
C TRP A 509 8.23 -8.47 -12.07
N ARG A 510 8.99 -9.41 -11.49
CA ARG A 510 9.85 -10.31 -12.25
C ARG A 510 9.40 -11.75 -12.06
N ASN A 511 9.39 -12.49 -13.17
CA ASN A 511 9.33 -13.94 -13.13
C ASN A 511 10.74 -14.45 -12.82
N GLU A 512 10.96 -14.96 -11.63
CA GLU A 512 12.14 -15.76 -11.33
C GLU A 512 11.75 -17.23 -11.47
N GLU A 513 12.46 -17.99 -12.32
CA GLU A 513 12.19 -19.42 -12.58
C GLU A 513 12.25 -20.30 -11.32
N LEU A 514 12.72 -19.77 -10.18
CA LEU A 514 12.94 -20.50 -8.93
C LEU A 514 12.05 -20.04 -7.76
N VAL A 515 11.22 -19.00 -7.92
CA VAL A 515 10.30 -18.54 -6.87
C VAL A 515 8.89 -18.69 -7.39
N ALA A 516 8.09 -19.56 -6.75
CA ALA A 516 6.71 -19.86 -7.16
C ALA A 516 5.74 -18.66 -7.10
N ASN A 517 6.23 -17.45 -6.82
CA ASN A 517 5.48 -16.21 -6.77
C ASN A 517 6.43 -15.08 -7.16
N GLY A 518 6.23 -14.43 -8.31
CA GLY A 518 7.12 -13.39 -8.83
C GLY A 518 7.46 -12.30 -7.79
N VAL A 519 8.69 -11.79 -7.84
CA VAL A 519 9.21 -10.81 -6.87
C VAL A 519 8.83 -9.39 -7.31
N PHE A 520 8.26 -8.59 -6.40
CA PHE A 520 8.07 -7.16 -6.59
C PHE A 520 9.34 -6.41 -6.21
N GLU A 521 10.08 -5.90 -7.20
CA GLU A 521 11.34 -5.20 -6.99
C GLU A 521 11.24 -3.71 -7.31
N GLY A 522 11.97 -2.88 -6.55
CA GLY A 522 12.11 -1.45 -6.83
C GLY A 522 10.86 -0.61 -6.51
N GLY A 523 9.90 -1.17 -5.77
CA GLY A 523 8.73 -0.44 -5.30
C GLY A 523 9.06 0.56 -4.18
N THR A 524 8.23 1.59 -4.08
CA THR A 524 8.28 2.59 -3.01
C THR A 524 7.08 2.42 -2.09
N TRP A 525 7.31 2.43 -0.78
CA TRP A 525 6.25 2.44 0.22
C TRP A 525 5.64 3.83 0.34
N VAL A 526 4.31 3.88 0.29
CA VAL A 526 3.51 5.08 0.54
C VAL A 526 2.33 4.73 1.43
N TYR A 527 1.64 5.74 1.97
CA TYR A 527 0.36 5.53 2.62
C TYR A 527 -0.77 5.97 1.71
N LEU A 528 -1.74 5.10 1.52
CA LEU A 528 -2.98 5.38 0.82
C LEU A 528 -4.02 5.87 1.82
N ARG A 529 -4.70 6.99 1.55
CA ARG A 529 -5.87 7.40 2.35
C ARG A 529 -7.08 6.55 2.03
N ASN A 530 -7.85 6.19 3.06
CA ASN A 530 -9.09 5.44 2.95
C ASN A 530 -10.11 6.28 2.16
N PRO A 531 -10.56 5.85 0.97
CA PRO A 531 -11.49 6.64 0.17
C PRO A 531 -12.89 6.81 0.78
N LEU A 532 -13.22 6.06 1.84
CA LEU A 532 -14.50 6.14 2.55
C LEU A 532 -14.50 7.17 3.70
N LYS A 533 -13.35 7.76 4.02
CA LYS A 533 -13.16 8.78 5.06
C LYS A 533 -12.66 10.07 4.45
#